data_AF-A0A943QHK7-F1
#
_entry.id   AF-A0A943QHK7-F1
#
_cell.length_a   1.000
_cell.length_b   1.000
_cell.length_c   1.000
_cell.angle_alpha   90.00
_cell.angle_beta   90.00
_cell.angle_gamma   90.00
#
_symmetry.space_group_name_H-M   'P 1'
#
loop_
_entity.id
_entity.type
_entity.pdbx_description
1 polymer ?
#
loop_
_entity_poly.entity_id
_entity_poly.type
_entity_poly.pdbx_seq_one_letter_code
_entity_poly.pdbx_strand_id
1 'polypeptide(L)'
;MEVGFMKFTDILFEDVREIWGKYLEHPFVKEIGEGTLDKEKFKNYLVQDYLYLKEYAKVFAMGLVKAESLSDMNLYYGSIKGILEDETEVHTNYLKYFGIDQNKVFDNRKEMTTESYTSYMLGIGLKGDLKEIAMTILPCAWSYQFIGRSLYEKHK
;
A
#
# COMPACT_ATOMS: atom_id res chain seq x y z
N MET A 1 34.22 -14.51 15.84
CA MET A 1 33.22 -13.44 15.71
C MET A 1 32.38 -13.79 14.49
N GLU A 2 31.18 -14.32 14.69
CA GLU A 2 30.23 -14.48 13.58
C GLU A 2 29.82 -13.09 13.13
N VAL A 3 30.22 -12.72 11.91
CA VAL A 3 29.61 -11.58 11.23
C VAL A 3 28.19 -12.06 10.88
N GLY A 4 27.22 -11.72 11.73
CA GLY A 4 25.83 -12.13 11.54
C GLY A 4 25.35 -11.68 10.17
N PHE A 5 24.88 -12.62 9.35
CA PHE A 5 24.38 -12.34 8.02
C PHE A 5 23.17 -11.41 8.12
N MET A 6 23.33 -10.14 7.72
CA MET A 6 22.24 -9.18 7.69
C MET A 6 21.31 -9.54 6.53
N LYS A 7 19.99 -9.58 6.78
CA LYS A 7 19.04 -9.85 5.69
C LYS A 7 19.00 -8.64 4.77
N PHE A 8 18.74 -8.89 3.49
CA PHE A 8 18.59 -7.81 2.52
C PHE A 8 17.50 -6.80 2.92
N THR A 9 16.41 -7.28 3.51
CA THR A 9 15.34 -6.41 4.04
C THR A 9 15.80 -5.52 5.17
N ASP A 10 16.77 -5.95 6.00
CA ASP A 10 17.30 -5.13 7.09
C ASP A 10 18.10 -3.95 6.52
N ILE A 11 18.91 -4.19 5.48
CA ILE A 11 19.64 -3.13 4.76
C ILE A 11 18.66 -2.10 4.19
N LEU A 12 17.64 -2.57 3.47
CA LEU A 12 16.62 -1.70 2.88
C LEU A 12 15.86 -0.89 3.92
N PHE A 13 15.55 -1.50 5.07
CA PHE A 13 14.88 -0.80 6.16
C PHE A 13 15.75 0.33 6.73
N GLU A 14 17.05 0.11 6.90
CA GLU A 14 17.97 1.18 7.32
C GLU A 14 17.96 2.35 6.32
N ASP A 15 17.97 2.05 5.01
CA ASP A 15 18.00 3.07 3.95
C ASP A 15 16.74 3.95 3.92
N VAL A 16 15.57 3.39 4.25
CA VAL A 16 14.29 4.12 4.24
C VAL A 16 13.90 4.69 5.60
N ARG A 17 14.67 4.40 6.66
CA ARG A 17 14.32 4.75 8.05
C ARG A 17 14.03 6.24 8.22
N GLU A 18 14.85 7.12 7.64
CA GLU A 18 14.63 8.56 7.75
C GLU A 18 13.33 8.99 7.04
N ILE A 19 13.05 8.41 5.87
CA ILE A 19 11.84 8.69 5.09
C ILE A 19 10.61 8.23 5.86
N TRP A 20 10.63 7.01 6.40
CA TRP A 20 9.51 6.45 7.17
C TRP A 20 9.32 7.15 8.51
N GLY A 21 10.39 7.62 9.14
CA GLY A 21 10.31 8.50 10.31
C GLY A 21 9.48 9.77 10.00
N LYS A 22 9.64 10.34 8.80
CA LYS A 22 8.85 11.50 8.36
C LYS A 22 7.37 11.17 8.12
N TYR A 23 7.01 9.92 7.86
CA TYR A 23 5.59 9.53 7.76
C TYR A 23 4.85 9.74 9.08
N LEU A 24 5.48 9.36 10.19
CA LEU A 24 4.91 9.54 11.53
C LEU A 24 4.80 11.02 11.93
N GLU A 25 5.65 11.86 11.32
CA GLU A 25 5.63 13.30 11.54
C GLU A 25 4.64 14.05 10.62
N HIS A 26 4.14 13.39 9.57
CA HIS A 26 3.24 14.01 8.61
C HIS A 26 1.88 14.34 9.27
N PRO A 27 1.33 15.57 9.07
CA PRO A 27 0.09 15.99 9.73
C PRO A 27 -1.06 15.01 9.53
N PHE A 28 -1.22 14.45 8.32
CA PHE A 28 -2.27 13.46 8.04
C PHE A 28 -2.20 12.23 8.97
N VAL A 29 -1.00 11.67 9.21
CA VAL A 29 -0.82 10.47 10.04
C VAL A 29 -0.99 10.80 11.52
N LYS A 30 -0.47 11.95 11.97
CA LYS A 30 -0.68 12.43 13.34
C LYS A 30 -2.15 12.66 13.64
N GLU A 31 -2.83 13.39 12.77
CA GLU A 31 -4.25 13.71 12.91
C GLU A 31 -5.13 12.45 12.88
N ILE A 32 -4.73 11.38 12.17
CA ILE A 32 -5.36 10.05 12.26
C ILE A 32 -5.20 9.46 13.66
N GLY A 33 -3.97 9.40 14.17
CA GLY A 33 -3.68 8.84 15.50
C GLY A 33 -4.39 9.58 16.63
N GLU A 34 -4.50 10.90 16.50
CA GLU A 34 -5.16 11.78 17.46
C GLU A 34 -6.69 11.82 17.30
N GLY A 35 -7.24 11.25 16.21
CA GLY A 35 -8.68 11.30 15.90
C GLY A 35 -9.18 12.69 15.52
N THR A 36 -8.29 13.59 15.10
CA THR A 36 -8.56 15.00 14.78
C THR A 36 -8.59 15.28 13.28
N LEU A 37 -8.26 14.29 12.44
CA LEU A 37 -8.23 14.45 10.99
C LEU A 37 -9.58 14.93 10.44
N ASP A 38 -9.51 15.99 9.64
CA ASP A 38 -10.68 16.49 8.93
C ASP A 38 -11.31 15.39 8.04
N LYS A 39 -12.63 15.24 8.16
CA LYS A 39 -13.37 14.18 7.50
C LYS A 39 -13.32 14.26 5.98
N GLU A 40 -13.29 15.45 5.39
CA GLU A 40 -13.19 15.60 3.94
C GLU A 40 -11.77 15.29 3.44
N LYS A 41 -10.72 15.61 4.22
CA LYS A 41 -9.35 15.11 3.91
C LYS A 41 -9.31 13.59 3.90
N PHE A 42 -9.89 12.94 4.91
CA PHE A 42 -9.92 11.48 5.00
C PHE A 42 -10.72 10.85 3.86
N LYS A 43 -11.88 11.42 3.52
CA LYS A 43 -12.70 11.00 2.38
C LYS A 43 -11.93 11.10 1.05
N ASN A 44 -11.23 12.20 0.81
CA ASN A 44 -10.41 12.36 -0.40
C ASN A 44 -9.28 11.33 -0.45
N TYR A 45 -8.60 11.09 0.68
CA TYR A 45 -7.62 10.02 0.81
C TYR A 45 -8.22 8.66 0.43
N LEU A 46 -9.38 8.29 0.97
CA LEU A 46 -10.03 7.01 0.67
C LEU A 46 -10.39 6.84 -0.80
N VAL A 47 -10.85 7.91 -1.46
CA VAL A 47 -11.12 7.87 -2.91
C VAL A 47 -9.83 7.61 -3.69
N GLN A 48 -8.75 8.31 -3.37
CA GLN A 48 -7.45 8.12 -4.02
C GLN A 48 -6.83 6.74 -3.71
N ASP A 49 -6.97 6.26 -2.47
CA ASP A 49 -6.48 4.96 -2.03
C ASP A 49 -7.23 3.84 -2.76
N TYR A 50 -8.54 3.97 -2.96
CA TYR A 50 -9.30 2.99 -3.75
C TYR A 50 -8.88 2.96 -5.24
N LEU A 51 -8.54 4.11 -5.82
CA LEU A 51 -7.96 4.18 -7.16
C LEU A 51 -6.55 3.56 -7.20
N TYR A 52 -5.75 3.77 -6.15
CA TYR A 52 -4.43 3.17 -5.98
C TYR A 52 -4.52 1.64 -5.91
N LEU A 53 -5.39 1.10 -5.06
CA LEU A 53 -5.54 -0.35 -4.82
C LEU A 53 -5.92 -1.11 -6.08
N LYS A 54 -6.75 -0.52 -6.96
CA LYS A 54 -7.07 -1.11 -8.27
C LYS A 54 -5.82 -1.32 -9.13
N GLU A 55 -4.92 -0.34 -9.16
CA GLU A 55 -3.67 -0.46 -9.93
C GLU A 55 -2.66 -1.35 -9.21
N TYR A 56 -2.60 -1.29 -7.89
CA TYR A 56 -1.76 -2.16 -7.07
C TYR A 56 -2.10 -3.64 -7.26
N ALA A 57 -3.39 -4.00 -7.33
CA ALA A 57 -3.86 -5.35 -7.66
C ALA A 57 -3.35 -5.84 -9.02
N LYS A 58 -3.24 -4.95 -10.02
CA LYS A 58 -2.67 -5.30 -11.33
C LYS A 58 -1.17 -5.60 -11.24
N VAL A 59 -0.43 -4.91 -10.37
CA VAL A 59 1.00 -5.20 -10.15
C VAL A 59 1.17 -6.59 -9.55
N PHE A 60 0.34 -6.98 -8.58
CA PHE A 60 0.32 -8.37 -8.10
C PHE A 60 -0.06 -9.37 -9.19
N ALA A 61 -1.03 -9.04 -10.06
CA ALA A 61 -1.38 -9.89 -11.19
C ALA A 61 -0.21 -10.09 -12.17
N MET A 62 0.62 -9.07 -12.38
CA MET A 62 1.87 -9.22 -13.14
C MET A 62 2.85 -10.18 -12.44
N GLY A 63 2.95 -10.12 -11.12
CA GLY A 63 3.71 -11.10 -10.33
C GLY A 63 3.18 -12.53 -10.50
N LEU A 64 1.86 -12.71 -10.48
CA LEU A 64 1.22 -14.01 -10.74
C LEU A 64 1.57 -14.56 -12.13
N VAL A 65 1.57 -13.71 -13.16
CA VAL A 65 1.93 -14.10 -14.54
C VAL A 65 3.41 -14.49 -14.64
N LYS A 66 4.30 -13.84 -13.88
CA LYS A 66 5.74 -14.07 -13.91
C LYS A 66 6.23 -15.13 -12.92
N ALA A 67 5.34 -15.69 -12.11
CA ALA A 67 5.64 -16.67 -11.08
C ALA A 67 6.37 -17.90 -11.64
N GLU A 68 7.45 -18.34 -10.98
CA GLU A 68 8.24 -19.51 -11.38
C GLU A 68 7.79 -20.80 -10.66
N SER A 69 7.04 -20.66 -9.56
CA SER A 69 6.55 -21.79 -8.77
C SER A 69 5.08 -21.63 -8.38
N LEU A 70 4.41 -22.76 -8.09
CA LEU A 70 3.06 -22.74 -7.51
C LEU A 70 2.99 -22.01 -6.18
N SER A 71 4.09 -22.00 -5.41
CA SER A 71 4.18 -21.24 -4.17
C SER A 71 4.08 -19.73 -4.44
N ASP A 72 4.83 -19.24 -5.43
CA ASP A 72 4.77 -17.83 -5.83
C ASP A 72 3.39 -17.48 -6.38
N MET A 73 2.81 -18.34 -7.23
CA MET A 73 1.46 -18.14 -7.74
C MET A 73 0.43 -18.00 -6.62
N ASN A 74 0.49 -18.89 -5.61
CA ASN A 74 -0.41 -18.81 -4.46
C ASN A 74 -0.21 -17.54 -3.63
N LEU A 75 1.04 -17.07 -3.48
CA LEU A 75 1.34 -15.81 -2.79
C LEU A 75 0.70 -14.63 -3.52
N TYR A 76 0.96 -14.46 -4.81
CA TYR A 76 0.39 -13.35 -5.59
C TYR A 76 -1.14 -13.45 -5.70
N TYR A 77 -1.69 -14.64 -5.91
CA TYR A 77 -3.13 -14.87 -5.92
C TYR A 77 -3.80 -14.49 -4.59
N GLY A 78 -3.20 -14.92 -3.46
CA GLY A 78 -3.68 -14.57 -2.12
C GLY A 78 -3.65 -13.06 -1.87
N SER A 79 -2.60 -12.36 -2.31
CA SER A 79 -2.53 -10.90 -2.19
C SER A 79 -3.57 -10.18 -3.04
N ILE A 80 -3.81 -10.62 -4.28
CA ILE A 80 -4.89 -10.07 -5.12
C ILE A 80 -6.24 -10.25 -4.42
N LYS A 81 -6.48 -11.45 -3.88
CA LYS A 81 -7.70 -11.74 -3.14
C LYS A 81 -7.86 -10.81 -1.94
N GLY A 82 -6.82 -10.61 -1.13
CA GLY A 82 -6.86 -9.69 0.01
C GLY A 82 -7.18 -8.25 -0.38
N ILE A 83 -6.64 -7.75 -1.50
CA ILE A 83 -6.96 -6.41 -1.99
C ILE A 83 -8.42 -6.32 -2.47
N LEU A 84 -8.91 -7.33 -3.19
CA LEU A 84 -10.25 -7.32 -3.77
C LEU A 84 -11.36 -7.65 -2.77
N GLU A 85 -11.08 -8.45 -1.74
CA GLU A 85 -12.07 -8.91 -0.76
C GLU A 85 -11.93 -8.18 0.59
N ASP A 86 -10.73 -8.12 1.18
CA ASP A 86 -10.54 -7.64 2.57
C ASP A 86 -10.36 -6.11 2.66
N GLU A 87 -9.50 -5.50 1.83
CA GLU A 87 -9.30 -4.04 1.85
C GLU A 87 -10.52 -3.29 1.32
N THR A 88 -11.30 -3.96 0.46
CA THR A 88 -12.57 -3.45 -0.05
C THR A 88 -13.62 -3.38 1.06
N GLU A 89 -13.62 -4.24 2.09
CA GLU A 89 -14.63 -4.16 3.15
C GLU A 89 -14.44 -2.91 4.02
N VAL A 90 -13.20 -2.61 4.42
CA VAL A 90 -12.85 -1.38 5.14
C VAL A 90 -13.21 -0.15 4.30
N HIS A 91 -12.80 -0.14 3.03
CA HIS A 91 -13.15 0.94 2.10
C HIS A 91 -14.66 1.06 1.90
N THR A 92 -15.38 -0.03 1.70
CA THR A 92 -16.83 -0.04 1.46
C THR A 92 -17.58 0.53 2.65
N ASN A 93 -17.17 0.19 3.87
CA ASN A 93 -17.76 0.72 5.09
C ASN A 93 -17.56 2.24 5.21
N TYR A 94 -16.36 2.74 4.93
CA TYR A 94 -16.11 4.19 4.94
C TYR A 94 -16.78 4.93 3.78
N LEU A 95 -16.75 4.38 2.56
CA LEU A 95 -17.44 4.95 1.41
C LEU A 95 -18.94 5.09 1.70
N LYS A 96 -19.56 4.05 2.27
CA LYS A 96 -20.96 4.09 2.72
C LYS A 96 -21.18 5.13 3.82
N TYR A 97 -20.30 5.24 4.80
CA TYR A 97 -20.37 6.28 5.84
C TYR A 97 -20.35 7.70 5.25
N PHE A 98 -19.56 7.92 4.20
CA PHE A 98 -19.49 9.19 3.48
C PHE A 98 -20.55 9.37 2.38
N GLY A 99 -21.46 8.40 2.21
CA GLY A 99 -22.50 8.43 1.18
C GLY A 99 -21.96 8.34 -0.26
N ILE A 100 -20.77 7.76 -0.46
CA ILE A 100 -20.15 7.57 -1.77
C ILE A 100 -20.59 6.22 -2.34
N ASP A 101 -21.10 6.25 -3.57
CA ASP A 101 -21.36 5.04 -4.36
C ASP A 101 -20.03 4.43 -4.82
N GLN A 102 -19.71 3.25 -4.31
CA GLN A 102 -18.49 2.50 -4.63
C GLN A 102 -18.30 2.32 -6.14
N ASN A 103 -19.39 2.13 -6.90
CA ASN A 103 -19.31 1.92 -8.34
C ASN A 103 -18.86 3.18 -9.09
N LYS A 104 -19.02 4.36 -8.49
CA LYS A 104 -18.63 5.65 -9.05
C LYS A 104 -17.25 6.11 -8.60
N VAL A 105 -16.61 5.42 -7.66
CA VAL A 105 -15.28 5.82 -7.17
C VAL A 105 -14.27 5.80 -8.32
N PHE A 106 -14.38 4.81 -9.21
CA PHE A 106 -13.49 4.69 -10.37
C PHE A 106 -13.72 5.74 -11.48
N ASP A 107 -14.78 6.54 -11.40
CA ASP A 107 -15.01 7.68 -12.29
C ASP A 107 -14.22 8.92 -11.85
N ASN A 108 -13.67 8.90 -10.63
CA ASN A 108 -12.85 10.00 -10.12
C ASN A 108 -11.49 10.03 -10.81
N ARG A 109 -10.95 11.23 -10.94
CA ARG A 109 -9.61 11.43 -11.48
C ARG A 109 -8.57 11.00 -10.44
N LYS A 110 -7.59 10.19 -10.89
CA LYS A 110 -6.34 9.97 -10.14
C LYS A 110 -5.57 11.28 -10.01
N GLU A 111 -5.22 11.64 -8.78
CA GLU A 111 -4.28 12.74 -8.54
C GLU A 111 -2.89 12.38 -9.10
N MET A 112 -2.08 13.40 -9.36
CA MET A 112 -0.75 13.20 -9.97
C MET A 112 0.14 12.30 -9.12
N THR A 113 0.03 12.38 -7.79
CA THR A 113 0.75 11.53 -6.84
C THR A 113 0.36 10.05 -6.99
N THR A 114 -0.94 9.76 -6.97
CA THR A 114 -1.51 8.42 -7.19
C THR A 114 -1.13 7.88 -8.56
N GLU A 115 -1.26 8.69 -9.62
CA GLU A 115 -0.91 8.30 -10.99
C GLU A 115 0.58 8.00 -11.12
N SER A 116 1.45 8.85 -10.56
CA SER A 116 2.90 8.69 -10.67
C SER A 116 3.36 7.43 -9.96
N TYR A 117 2.84 7.18 -8.75
CA TYR A 117 3.24 6.00 -7.98
C TYR A 117 2.76 4.71 -8.67
N THR A 118 1.48 4.64 -9.03
CA THR A 118 0.93 3.45 -9.70
C THR A 118 1.55 3.20 -11.08
N SER A 119 1.82 4.26 -11.86
CA SER A 119 2.51 4.14 -13.15
C SER A 119 3.94 3.63 -13.02
N TYR A 120 4.68 4.08 -11.99
CA TYR A 120 6.01 3.54 -11.70
C TYR A 120 5.93 2.04 -11.40
N MET A 121 5.02 1.63 -10.52
CA MET A 121 4.89 0.22 -10.15
C MET A 121 4.48 -0.67 -11.33
N LEU A 122 3.52 -0.22 -12.13
CA LEU A 122 3.11 -0.92 -13.36
C LEU A 122 4.24 -0.99 -14.39
N GLY A 123 5.04 0.09 -14.51
CA GLY A 123 6.21 0.10 -15.38
C GLY A 123 7.24 -0.96 -15.01
N ILE A 124 7.51 -1.14 -13.71
CA ILE A 124 8.36 -2.23 -13.20
C ILE A 124 7.70 -3.58 -13.44
N GLY A 125 6.40 -3.74 -13.13
CA GLY A 125 5.71 -5.00 -13.35
C GLY A 125 5.71 -5.47 -14.80
N LEU A 126 5.65 -4.53 -15.75
CA LEU A 126 5.75 -4.84 -17.18
C LEU A 126 7.17 -5.27 -17.57
N LYS A 127 8.19 -4.50 -17.18
CA LYS A 127 9.56 -4.63 -17.71
C LYS A 127 10.47 -5.56 -16.90
N GLY A 128 10.26 -5.63 -15.59
CA GLY A 128 11.14 -6.31 -14.65
C GLY A 128 10.78 -7.77 -14.38
N ASP A 129 11.56 -8.42 -13.52
CA ASP A 129 11.35 -9.79 -13.05
C ASP A 129 10.53 -9.86 -11.74
N LEU A 130 10.36 -11.07 -11.21
CA LEU A 130 9.65 -11.30 -9.95
C LEU A 130 10.27 -10.56 -8.74
N LYS A 131 11.59 -10.41 -8.71
CA LYS A 131 12.29 -9.75 -7.60
C LYS A 131 12.03 -8.25 -7.66
N GLU A 132 12.08 -7.66 -8.85
CA GLU A 132 11.75 -6.25 -9.06
C GLU A 132 10.28 -5.96 -8.73
N ILE A 133 9.36 -6.87 -9.07
CA ILE A 133 7.95 -6.78 -8.68
C ILE A 133 7.79 -6.85 -7.15
N ALA A 134 8.39 -7.85 -6.51
CA ALA A 134 8.34 -7.99 -5.05
C ALA A 134 8.87 -6.72 -4.35
N MET A 135 9.99 -6.18 -4.85
CA MET A 135 10.59 -4.95 -4.33
C MET A 135 9.74 -3.70 -4.53
N THR A 136 8.97 -3.66 -5.61
CA THR A 136 8.07 -2.54 -5.92
C THR A 136 6.84 -2.53 -5.02
N ILE A 137 6.35 -3.72 -4.65
CA ILE A 137 5.15 -3.90 -3.82
C ILE A 137 5.47 -3.69 -2.34
N LEU A 138 6.63 -4.18 -1.88
CA LEU A 138 7.00 -4.25 -0.46
C LEU A 138 6.87 -2.91 0.32
N PRO A 139 7.28 -1.74 -0.22
CA PRO A 139 7.24 -0.48 0.54
C PRO A 139 5.83 -0.11 1.00
N CYS A 140 4.79 -0.35 0.19
CA CYS A 140 3.42 -0.02 0.55
C CYS A 140 2.97 -0.84 1.76
N ALA A 141 3.04 -2.17 1.66
CA ALA A 141 2.59 -3.07 2.74
C ALA A 141 3.38 -2.86 4.03
N TRP A 142 4.71 -2.72 3.92
CA TRP A 142 5.58 -2.62 5.10
C TRP A 142 5.49 -1.25 5.78
N SER A 143 5.44 -0.15 5.02
CA SER A 143 5.29 1.18 5.62
C SER A 143 3.95 1.36 6.32
N TYR A 144 2.85 0.83 5.78
CA TYR A 144 1.55 0.87 6.44
C TYR A 144 1.53 0.06 7.74
N GLN A 145 2.17 -1.13 7.76
CA GLN A 145 2.37 -1.88 9.00
C GLN A 145 3.19 -1.07 10.02
N PHE A 146 4.27 -0.41 9.58
CA PHE A 146 5.11 0.43 10.42
C PHE A 146 4.33 1.61 11.02
N ILE A 147 3.55 2.33 10.20
CA ILE A 147 2.68 3.42 10.63
C ILE A 147 1.64 2.91 11.62
N GLY A 148 0.89 1.87 11.26
CA GLY A 148 -0.19 1.32 12.08
C GLY A 148 0.30 0.85 13.45
N ARG A 149 1.45 0.16 13.49
CA ARG A 149 2.07 -0.25 14.75
C ARG A 149 2.50 0.95 15.60
N SER A 150 3.12 1.95 14.99
CA SER A 150 3.57 3.16 15.70
C SER A 150 2.39 3.93 16.30
N LEU A 151 1.29 4.06 15.55
CA LEU A 151 0.06 4.70 16.06
C LEU A 151 -0.57 3.88 17.19
N TYR A 152 -0.65 2.55 17.04
CA TYR A 152 -1.16 1.66 18.08
C TYR A 152 -0.35 1.77 19.38
N GLU A 153 0.98 1.76 19.29
CA GLU A 153 1.85 1.87 20.47
C GLU A 153 1.74 3.25 21.15
N LYS A 154 1.51 4.32 20.38
CA LYS A 154 1.41 5.69 20.89
C LYS A 154 0.04 6.04 21.51
N HIS A 155 -1.05 5.51 20.96
CA HIS A 155 -2.43 5.90 21.31
C HIS A 155 -3.23 4.79 21.99
N LYS A 156 -2.55 3.77 22.54
CA LYS A 156 -3.16 2.65 23.26
C LYS A 156 -3.95 3.06 24.49
#